data_AF-A0A7C4ZJZ0-F1
#
_entry.id   AF-A0A7C4ZJZ0-F1
#
_cell.length_a   1.000
_cell.length_b   1.000
_cell.length_c   1.000
_cell.angle_alpha   90.00
_cell.angle_beta   90.00
_cell.angle_gamma   90.00
#
_symmetry.space_group_name_H-M   'P 1'
#
loop_
_entity.id
_entity.type
_entity.pdbx_description
1 polymer ?
#
loop_
_entity_poly.entity_id
_entity_poly.type
_entity_poly.pdbx_seq_one_letter_code
_entity_poly.pdbx_strand_id
1 'polypeptide(L)'
;MKNMSEIKIKEKISLLPTLLGCILFGVIGSVWTLLQPSRNMAVLYNLSLSSCALVLSVFSFNALFIVSLLGRFKFFRRLINARSLTYIYAFTIAAMFYNNQAAPHENLVAIIAERYSFPVTSYDYVPLFMAPSVEAAEMFRTGGSGVPWGDYAPMVIWWWLITTLPALFALSLSAIFRKRWTDIEKVPFPQTMVA
;
A
#
# COMPACT_ATOMS: atom_id res chain seq x y z
N MET A 1 4.21 28.86 36.86
CA MET A 1 4.03 27.75 35.89
C MET A 1 3.11 28.26 34.78
N LYS A 2 3.65 28.49 33.58
CA LYS A 2 2.92 29.11 32.46
C LYS A 2 2.16 27.98 31.74
N ASN A 3 0.84 28.08 31.68
CA ASN A 3 -0.03 27.14 30.96
C ASN A 3 0.46 26.99 29.53
N MET A 4 0.97 25.80 29.20
CA MET A 4 1.32 25.39 27.85
C MET A 4 0.01 25.03 27.16
N SER A 5 -0.72 26.08 26.73
CA SER A 5 -1.89 25.95 25.88
C SER A 5 -1.53 25.07 24.69
N GLU A 6 -2.16 23.90 24.60
CA GLU A 6 -2.06 23.01 23.44
C GLU A 6 -2.37 23.82 22.18
N ILE A 7 -1.34 24.14 21.40
CA ILE A 7 -1.52 24.64 20.05
C ILE A 7 -2.01 23.43 19.25
N LYS A 8 -3.35 23.26 19.17
CA LYS A 8 -3.97 22.36 18.21
C LYS A 8 -3.70 22.91 16.82
N ILE A 9 -2.55 22.56 16.25
CA ILE A 9 -2.27 22.75 14.83
C ILE A 9 -3.28 21.86 14.10
N LYS A 10 -4.38 22.46 13.63
CA LYS A 10 -5.34 21.82 12.75
C LYS A 10 -4.68 21.72 11.37
N GLU A 11 -3.77 20.76 11.22
CA GLU A 11 -3.18 20.49 9.91
C GLU A 11 -4.29 19.92 9.01
N LYS A 12 -4.83 20.78 8.14
CA LYS A 12 -5.83 20.36 7.16
C LYS A 12 -5.12 19.54 6.10
N ILE A 13 -5.39 18.23 6.07
CA ILE A 13 -4.94 17.33 5.01
C ILE A 13 -5.49 17.87 3.69
N SER A 14 -4.60 18.08 2.72
CA SER A 14 -5.03 18.55 1.40
C SER A 14 -5.54 17.35 0.60
N LEU A 15 -6.84 17.33 0.33
CA LEU A 15 -7.50 16.20 -0.34
C LEU A 15 -6.98 16.00 -1.77
N LEU A 16 -6.72 17.09 -2.50
CA LEU A 16 -6.35 17.04 -3.90
C LEU A 16 -4.97 16.38 -4.14
N PRO A 17 -3.87 16.78 -3.48
CA PRO A 17 -2.60 16.06 -3.56
C PRO A 17 -2.69 14.61 -3.08
N THR A 18 -3.59 14.35 -2.12
CA THR A 18 -3.84 13.00 -1.61
C THR A 18 -4.45 12.12 -2.67
N LEU A 19 -5.52 12.57 -3.32
CA LEU A 19 -6.16 11.85 -4.42
C LEU A 19 -5.20 11.66 -5.59
N LEU A 20 -4.48 12.72 -5.99
CA LEU A 20 -3.50 12.65 -7.07
C LEU A 20 -2.37 11.67 -6.76
N GLY A 21 -1.83 11.70 -5.53
CA GLY A 21 -0.80 10.76 -5.10
C GLY A 21 -1.27 9.31 -5.14
N CYS A 22 -2.46 9.03 -4.59
CA CYS A 22 -3.04 7.68 -4.61
C CYS A 22 -3.26 7.17 -6.04
N ILE A 23 -3.83 7.99 -6.93
CA ILE A 23 -4.08 7.61 -8.32
C ILE A 23 -2.75 7.39 -9.05
N LEU A 24 -1.84 8.36 -8.98
CA LEU A 24 -0.60 8.32 -9.74
C LEU A 24 0.27 7.14 -9.32
N PHE A 25 0.50 6.98 -8.01
CA PHE A 25 1.37 5.91 -7.53
C PHE A 25 0.71 4.54 -7.53
N GLY A 26 -0.61 4.45 -7.32
CA GLY A 26 -1.36 3.19 -7.41
C GLY A 26 -1.44 2.67 -8.84
N VAL A 27 -1.87 3.51 -9.79
CA VAL A 27 -2.06 3.09 -11.19
C VAL A 27 -0.73 2.81 -11.87
N ILE A 28 0.27 3.70 -11.74
CA ILE A 28 1.56 3.52 -12.44
C ILE A 28 2.26 2.25 -11.95
N GLY A 29 2.28 2.00 -10.65
CA GLY A 29 2.95 0.81 -10.13
C GLY A 29 2.22 -0.49 -10.46
N SER A 30 0.89 -0.48 -10.48
CA SER A 30 0.09 -1.64 -10.91
C SER A 30 0.29 -1.93 -12.39
N VAL A 31 0.22 -0.90 -13.25
CA VAL A 31 0.48 -1.02 -14.69
C VAL A 31 1.91 -1.50 -14.94
N TRP A 32 2.91 -0.96 -14.25
CA TRP A 32 4.30 -1.40 -14.37
C TRP A 32 4.46 -2.89 -14.06
N THR A 33 3.81 -3.37 -13.00
CA THR A 33 3.87 -4.76 -12.57
C THR A 33 3.20 -5.68 -13.59
N LEU A 34 2.05 -5.27 -14.13
CA LEU A 34 1.30 -6.01 -15.16
C LEU A 34 2.01 -6.06 -16.52
N LEU A 35 2.84 -5.05 -16.84
CA LEU A 35 3.62 -5.01 -18.09
C LEU A 35 4.90 -5.85 -18.03
N GLN A 36 5.25 -6.46 -16.89
CA GLN A 36 6.45 -7.29 -16.80
C GLN A 36 6.27 -8.60 -17.58
N PRO A 37 7.31 -9.06 -18.31
CA PRO A 37 7.20 -10.20 -19.23
C PRO A 37 7.03 -11.56 -18.54
N SER A 38 7.30 -11.63 -17.24
CA SER A 38 7.06 -12.85 -16.45
C SER A 38 6.79 -12.50 -14.99
N ARG A 39 6.15 -13.43 -14.28
CA ARG A 39 5.94 -13.32 -12.83
C ARG A 39 7.24 -13.05 -12.09
N ASN A 40 8.30 -13.79 -12.38
CA ASN A 40 9.61 -13.58 -11.73
C ASN A 40 10.15 -12.15 -11.95
N MET A 41 9.91 -11.57 -13.12
CA MET A 41 10.29 -10.18 -13.40
C MET A 41 9.40 -9.19 -12.65
N ALA A 42 8.08 -9.43 -12.56
CA ALA A 42 7.18 -8.67 -11.68
C ALA A 42 7.59 -8.72 -10.21
N VAL A 43 8.09 -9.86 -9.74
CA VAL A 43 8.59 -10.01 -8.37
C VAL A 43 9.90 -9.24 -8.15
N LEU A 44 10.87 -9.41 -9.03
CA LEU A 44 12.23 -8.90 -8.81
C LEU A 44 12.41 -7.44 -9.23
N TYR A 45 11.59 -6.95 -10.17
CA TYR A 45 11.68 -5.60 -10.74
C TYR A 45 10.42 -4.78 -10.50
N ASN A 46 9.60 -5.12 -9.49
CA ASN A 46 8.56 -4.19 -9.04
C ASN A 46 9.20 -2.90 -8.49
N LEU A 47 8.43 -1.83 -8.47
CA LEU A 47 8.89 -0.54 -7.98
C LEU A 47 8.95 -0.45 -6.45
N SER A 48 8.60 -1.52 -5.73
CA SER A 48 8.19 -1.49 -4.34
C SER A 48 9.11 -2.29 -3.40
N LEU A 49 8.99 -3.62 -3.41
CA LEU A 49 9.67 -4.61 -2.57
C LEU A 49 10.87 -5.20 -3.32
N SER A 50 12.07 -4.81 -2.92
CA SER A 50 13.33 -5.26 -3.54
C SER A 50 13.86 -6.61 -3.02
N SER A 51 13.22 -7.23 -2.02
CA SER A 51 13.58 -8.60 -1.59
C SER A 51 12.44 -9.25 -0.81
N CYS A 52 12.31 -10.57 -0.94
CA CYS A 52 11.28 -11.36 -0.23
C CYS A 52 11.40 -11.32 1.31
N ALA A 53 12.50 -10.79 1.85
CA ALA A 53 12.82 -10.81 3.29
C ALA A 53 12.96 -9.41 3.93
N LEU A 54 13.39 -8.40 3.18
CA LEU A 54 13.47 -7.03 3.66
C LEU A 54 12.25 -6.28 3.14
N VAL A 55 11.21 -6.18 3.96
CA VAL A 55 10.04 -5.31 3.74
C VAL A 55 10.44 -3.84 3.90
N LEU A 56 11.46 -3.42 3.16
CA LEU A 56 11.98 -2.06 3.14
C LEU A 56 11.35 -1.34 1.95
N SER A 57 10.77 -0.17 2.20
CA SER A 57 10.14 0.66 1.17
C SER A 57 11.17 1.35 0.30
N VAL A 58 11.81 0.59 -0.59
CA VAL A 58 12.78 1.09 -1.56
C VAL A 58 12.14 2.18 -2.43
N PHE A 59 10.84 2.05 -2.74
CA PHE A 59 10.10 3.08 -3.47
C PHE A 59 10.10 4.44 -2.77
N SER A 60 9.87 4.44 -1.46
CA SER A 60 9.81 5.69 -0.69
C SER A 60 11.15 6.37 -0.59
N PHE A 61 12.23 5.60 -0.39
CA PHE A 61 13.58 6.15 -0.39
C PHE A 61 13.99 6.66 -1.78
N ASN A 62 13.68 5.92 -2.85
CA ASN A 62 13.95 6.34 -4.22
C ASN A 62 13.16 7.60 -4.60
N ALA A 63 11.89 7.69 -4.21
CA ALA A 63 11.07 8.87 -4.47
C ALA A 63 11.63 10.10 -3.73
N LEU A 64 12.02 9.95 -2.46
CA LEU A 64 12.67 11.02 -1.71
C LEU A 64 14.02 11.42 -2.35
N PHE A 65 14.80 10.45 -2.81
CA PHE A 65 16.05 10.70 -3.52
C PHE A 65 15.83 11.48 -4.82
N ILE A 66 14.90 11.06 -5.67
CA ILE A 66 14.54 11.76 -6.92
C ILE A 66 14.07 13.18 -6.61
N VAL A 67 13.19 13.36 -5.62
CA VAL A 67 12.70 14.68 -5.22
C VAL A 67 13.86 15.56 -4.73
N SER A 68 14.81 15.00 -3.98
CA SER A 68 15.99 15.74 -3.52
C SER A 68 16.90 16.18 -4.67
N LEU A 69 17.05 15.35 -5.71
CA LEU A 69 17.78 15.70 -6.93
C LEU A 69 17.06 16.80 -7.71
N LEU A 70 15.74 16.67 -7.91
CA LEU A 70 14.93 17.67 -8.61
C LEU A 70 14.91 19.01 -7.86
N GLY A 71 15.01 18.99 -6.53
CA GLY A 71 15.11 20.19 -5.70
C GLY A 71 16.34 21.05 -5.92
N ARG A 72 17.36 20.54 -6.63
CA ARG A 72 18.50 21.34 -7.07
C ARG A 72 18.11 22.36 -8.15
N PHE A 73 17.01 22.13 -8.87
CA PHE A 73 16.50 23.07 -9.87
C PHE A 73 15.58 24.12 -9.22
N LYS A 74 15.81 25.40 -9.54
CA LYS A 74 15.08 26.55 -8.96
C LYS A 74 13.56 26.41 -9.06
N PHE A 75 13.06 25.83 -10.16
CA PHE A 75 11.63 25.65 -10.41
C PHE A 75 10.95 24.69 -9.41
N PHE A 76 11.62 23.58 -9.07
CA PHE A 76 11.08 22.55 -8.17
C PHE A 76 11.40 22.81 -6.70
N ARG A 77 12.45 23.59 -6.41
CA ARG A 77 12.86 23.92 -5.05
C ARG A 77 11.73 24.53 -4.21
N ARG A 78 10.86 25.35 -4.82
CA ARG A 78 9.68 25.95 -4.16
C ARG A 78 8.59 24.95 -3.78
N LEU A 79 8.57 23.78 -4.42
CA LEU A 79 7.58 22.73 -4.19
C LEU A 79 8.04 21.75 -3.11
N ILE A 80 9.32 21.79 -2.71
CA ILE A 80 9.91 20.85 -1.75
C ILE A 80 9.98 21.52 -0.38
N ASN A 81 9.18 21.01 0.55
CA ASN A 81 9.19 21.38 1.95
C ASN A 81 8.85 20.14 2.79
N ALA A 82 8.96 20.23 4.11
CA ALA A 82 8.70 19.10 5.01
C ALA A 82 7.31 18.49 4.80
N ARG A 83 6.32 19.31 4.42
CA ARG A 83 4.96 18.86 4.17
C ARG A 83 4.85 18.04 2.89
N SER A 84 5.39 18.53 1.78
CA SER A 84 5.35 17.78 0.51
C SER A 84 6.18 16.51 0.57
N LEU A 85 7.32 16.52 1.26
CA LEU A 85 8.13 15.31 1.50
C LEU A 85 7.38 14.28 2.35
N THR A 86 6.69 14.71 3.41
CA THR A 86 5.84 13.81 4.21
C THR A 86 4.74 13.17 3.38
N TYR A 87 4.06 13.95 2.53
CA TYR A 87 3.04 13.41 1.63
C TYR A 87 3.62 12.39 0.64
N ILE A 88 4.74 12.72 -0.01
CA ILE A 88 5.40 11.83 -0.96
C ILE A 88 5.81 10.53 -0.27
N TYR A 89 6.40 10.61 0.92
CA TYR A 89 6.77 9.44 1.71
C TYR A 89 5.55 8.58 2.05
N ALA A 90 4.49 9.20 2.58
CA ALA A 90 3.26 8.48 2.94
C ALA A 90 2.60 7.78 1.74
N PHE A 91 2.49 8.47 0.60
CA PHE A 91 1.87 7.90 -0.61
C PHE A 91 2.71 6.80 -1.23
N THR A 92 4.03 6.95 -1.26
CA THR A 92 4.92 5.93 -1.83
C THR A 92 5.00 4.69 -0.95
N ILE A 93 4.92 4.83 0.39
CA ILE A 93 4.77 3.67 1.29
C ILE A 93 3.44 2.96 1.04
N ALA A 94 2.33 3.71 0.97
CA ALA A 94 1.03 3.11 0.73
C ALA A 94 1.01 2.38 -0.63
N ALA A 95 1.50 3.04 -1.68
CA ALA A 95 1.59 2.47 -3.01
C ALA A 95 2.51 1.25 -3.09
N MET A 96 3.58 1.18 -2.28
CA MET A 96 4.46 0.02 -2.21
C MET A 96 3.67 -1.27 -1.95
N PHE A 97 2.75 -1.26 -0.99
CA PHE A 97 1.95 -2.45 -0.64
C PHE A 97 1.03 -2.91 -1.77
N TYR A 98 0.48 -1.96 -2.54
CA TYR A 98 -0.43 -2.25 -3.65
C TYR A 98 0.27 -2.54 -4.98
N ASN A 99 1.59 -2.33 -5.07
CA ASN A 99 2.37 -2.48 -6.30
C ASN A 99 3.46 -3.56 -6.15
N ASN A 100 3.12 -4.69 -5.55
CA ASN A 100 4.04 -5.80 -5.37
C ASN A 100 3.35 -7.14 -5.68
N GLN A 101 4.11 -8.23 -5.73
CA GLN A 101 3.58 -9.59 -5.98
C GLN A 101 2.49 -10.07 -5.00
N ALA A 102 2.52 -9.55 -3.77
CA ALA A 102 1.51 -9.80 -2.75
C ALA A 102 0.35 -8.81 -2.84
N ALA A 103 0.32 -7.95 -3.85
CA ALA A 103 -0.78 -7.02 -4.03
C ALA A 103 -2.08 -7.80 -4.24
N PRO A 104 -3.20 -7.26 -3.74
CA PRO A 104 -4.49 -7.92 -3.87
C PRO A 104 -4.79 -8.29 -5.33
N HIS A 105 -4.42 -7.45 -6.31
CA HIS A 105 -4.73 -7.71 -7.72
C HIS A 105 -3.98 -8.90 -8.33
N GLU A 106 -2.92 -9.43 -7.73
CA GLU A 106 -2.25 -10.66 -8.22
C GLU A 106 -2.87 -11.89 -7.54
N ASN A 107 -2.83 -11.96 -6.21
CA ASN A 107 -3.30 -13.14 -5.48
C ASN A 107 -4.82 -13.29 -5.48
N LEU A 108 -5.59 -12.20 -5.36
CA LEU A 108 -7.06 -12.26 -5.42
C LEU A 108 -7.51 -12.71 -6.81
N VAL A 109 -6.89 -12.18 -7.86
CA VAL A 109 -7.24 -12.54 -9.24
C VAL A 109 -6.86 -13.98 -9.53
N ALA A 110 -5.73 -14.48 -9.01
CA ALA A 110 -5.38 -15.90 -9.12
C ALA A 110 -6.42 -16.81 -8.45
N ILE A 111 -6.92 -16.44 -7.27
CA ILE A 111 -7.95 -17.21 -6.55
C ILE A 111 -9.29 -17.19 -7.31
N ILE A 112 -9.67 -16.06 -7.89
CA ILE A 112 -10.85 -15.98 -8.77
C ILE A 112 -10.63 -16.81 -10.04
N ALA A 113 -9.42 -16.81 -10.59
CA ALA A 113 -9.08 -17.60 -11.77
C ALA A 113 -9.13 -19.11 -11.53
N GLU A 114 -8.77 -19.53 -10.32
CA GLU A 114 -8.86 -20.93 -9.91
C GLU A 114 -10.30 -21.45 -9.93
N ARG A 115 -11.29 -20.60 -9.61
CA ARG A 115 -12.71 -20.98 -9.65
C ARG A 115 -13.14 -21.50 -11.01
N TYR A 116 -12.70 -20.87 -12.11
CA TYR A 116 -13.06 -21.33 -13.44
C TYR A 116 -12.04 -22.30 -14.06
N SER A 117 -10.78 -22.27 -13.62
CA SER A 117 -9.75 -23.16 -14.15
C SER A 117 -9.81 -24.56 -13.54
N PHE A 118 -10.14 -24.66 -12.25
CA PHE A 118 -10.17 -25.91 -11.48
C PHE A 118 -11.37 -25.93 -10.51
N PRO A 119 -12.61 -25.92 -11.02
CA PRO A 119 -13.81 -25.67 -10.21
C PRO A 119 -13.99 -26.68 -9.07
N VAL A 120 -13.73 -27.97 -9.31
CA VAL A 120 -13.87 -29.03 -8.30
C VAL A 120 -12.90 -28.80 -7.15
N THR A 121 -11.60 -28.76 -7.47
CA THR A 121 -10.53 -28.56 -6.47
C THR A 121 -10.71 -27.24 -5.72
N SER A 122 -11.07 -26.16 -6.42
CA SER A 122 -11.25 -24.85 -5.80
C SER A 122 -12.37 -24.87 -4.76
N TYR A 123 -13.50 -25.54 -5.00
CA TYR A 123 -14.59 -25.64 -4.03
C TYR A 123 -14.22 -26.42 -2.78
N ASP A 124 -13.38 -27.44 -2.92
CA ASP A 124 -12.95 -28.28 -1.79
C ASP A 124 -12.06 -27.52 -0.80
N TYR A 125 -11.23 -26.59 -1.29
CA TYR A 125 -10.22 -25.90 -0.48
C TYR A 125 -10.48 -24.41 -0.23
N VAL A 126 -11.25 -23.75 -1.09
CA VAL A 126 -11.50 -22.30 -1.01
C VAL A 126 -12.97 -22.04 -0.70
N PRO A 127 -13.31 -21.56 0.50
CA PRO A 127 -14.68 -21.23 0.87
C PRO A 127 -15.28 -20.07 0.04
N LEU A 128 -16.61 -20.03 -0.06
CA LEU A 128 -17.34 -18.99 -0.80
C LEU A 128 -17.18 -17.56 -0.23
N PHE A 129 -16.79 -17.42 1.04
CA PHE A 129 -16.47 -16.10 1.60
C PHE A 129 -15.06 -15.61 1.23
N MET A 130 -14.21 -16.47 0.66
CA MET A 130 -12.85 -16.12 0.20
C MET A 130 -12.75 -15.97 -1.32
N ALA A 131 -13.69 -16.54 -2.06
CA ALA A 131 -13.76 -16.48 -3.52
C ALA A 131 -15.21 -16.66 -3.99
N PRO A 132 -15.66 -15.98 -5.06
CA PRO A 132 -17.04 -16.03 -5.55
C PRO A 132 -17.40 -17.44 -6.07
N SER A 133 -18.67 -17.67 -6.42
CA SER A 133 -19.07 -18.89 -7.12
C SER A 133 -18.40 -19.00 -8.49
N VAL A 134 -18.43 -20.21 -9.05
CA VAL A 134 -17.90 -20.48 -10.41
C VAL A 134 -18.69 -19.70 -11.45
N GLU A 135 -20.00 -19.60 -11.29
CA GLU A 135 -20.90 -18.86 -12.16
C GLU A 135 -20.53 -17.38 -12.18
N ALA A 136 -20.33 -16.78 -11.01
CA ALA A 136 -19.91 -15.39 -10.87
C ALA A 136 -18.49 -15.14 -11.42
N ALA A 137 -17.56 -16.08 -11.20
CA ALA A 137 -16.22 -16.01 -11.76
C ALA A 137 -16.23 -16.10 -13.30
N GLU A 138 -17.12 -16.90 -13.88
CA GLU A 138 -17.24 -16.99 -15.33
C GLU A 138 -17.89 -15.76 -15.97
N MET A 139 -18.86 -15.14 -15.31
CA MET A 139 -19.38 -13.84 -15.75
C MET A 139 -18.27 -12.78 -15.81
N PHE A 140 -17.32 -12.82 -14.87
CA PHE A 140 -16.16 -11.95 -14.89
C PHE A 140 -15.21 -12.27 -16.07
N ARG A 141 -14.97 -13.55 -16.36
CA ARG A 141 -14.10 -13.99 -17.47
C ARG A 141 -14.67 -13.64 -18.84
N THR A 142 -15.96 -13.88 -19.06
CA THR A 142 -16.60 -13.62 -20.36
C THR A 142 -16.90 -12.13 -20.58
N GLY A 143 -16.98 -11.36 -19.50
CA GLY A 143 -17.41 -9.97 -19.54
C GLY A 143 -18.88 -9.83 -19.98
N GLY A 144 -19.29 -8.58 -20.23
CA GLY A 144 -20.63 -8.26 -20.75
C GLY A 144 -21.78 -8.37 -19.74
N SER A 145 -21.52 -8.80 -18.51
CA SER A 145 -22.52 -8.94 -17.45
C SER A 145 -22.27 -7.93 -16.32
N GLY A 146 -23.34 -7.55 -15.62
CA GLY A 146 -23.23 -6.76 -14.39
C GLY A 146 -22.49 -7.54 -13.29
N VAL A 147 -21.74 -6.85 -12.43
CA VAL A 147 -21.01 -7.48 -11.32
C VAL A 147 -22.00 -8.08 -10.33
N PRO A 148 -21.96 -9.41 -10.05
CA PRO A 148 -22.84 -10.05 -9.08
C PRO A 148 -22.36 -9.74 -7.65
N TRP A 149 -22.67 -8.55 -7.15
CA TRP A 149 -22.19 -8.05 -5.86
C TRP A 149 -22.52 -8.94 -4.67
N GLY A 150 -23.60 -9.72 -4.72
CA GLY A 150 -23.94 -10.68 -3.67
C GLY A 150 -22.87 -11.75 -3.46
N ASP A 151 -22.19 -12.13 -4.54
CA ASP A 151 -21.13 -13.14 -4.53
C ASP A 151 -19.75 -12.54 -4.24
N TYR A 152 -19.49 -11.34 -4.78
CA TYR A 152 -18.20 -10.67 -4.62
C TYR A 152 -18.05 -9.97 -3.26
N ALA A 153 -19.13 -9.47 -2.65
CA ALA A 153 -19.05 -8.69 -1.42
C ALA A 153 -18.43 -9.46 -0.24
N PRO A 154 -18.81 -10.73 0.05
CA PRO A 154 -18.17 -11.51 1.11
C PRO A 154 -16.66 -11.64 0.92
N MET A 155 -16.23 -11.98 -0.30
CA MET A 155 -14.81 -12.04 -0.68
C MET A 155 -14.12 -10.69 -0.45
N VAL A 156 -14.67 -9.60 -0.99
CA VAL A 156 -14.06 -8.26 -0.86
C VAL A 156 -13.89 -7.86 0.61
N ILE A 157 -14.92 -8.10 1.43
CA ILE A 157 -14.87 -7.82 2.87
C ILE A 157 -13.80 -8.67 3.56
N TRP A 158 -13.76 -9.98 3.28
CA TRP A 158 -12.77 -10.88 3.85
C TRP A 158 -11.33 -10.43 3.57
N TRP A 159 -11.02 -10.18 2.29
CA TRP A 159 -9.67 -9.76 1.88
C TRP A 159 -9.31 -8.35 2.36
N TRP A 160 -10.30 -7.46 2.48
CA TRP A 160 -10.09 -6.17 3.10
C TRP A 160 -9.77 -6.29 4.59
N LEU A 161 -10.49 -7.13 5.33
CA LEU A 161 -10.25 -7.34 6.76
C LEU A 161 -8.88 -7.96 7.03
N ILE A 162 -8.52 -9.04 6.32
CA ILE A 162 -7.26 -9.75 6.54
C ILE A 162 -6.03 -8.89 6.22
N THR A 163 -6.16 -7.92 5.31
CA THR A 163 -5.07 -7.00 4.96
C THR A 163 -5.07 -5.74 5.84
N THR A 164 -6.24 -5.22 6.22
CA THR A 164 -6.36 -3.95 6.95
C THR A 164 -6.18 -4.11 8.45
N LEU A 165 -6.73 -5.17 9.08
CA LEU A 165 -6.64 -5.35 10.53
C LEU A 165 -5.21 -5.50 11.04
N PRO A 166 -4.33 -6.33 10.42
CA PRO A 166 -2.93 -6.40 10.84
C PRO A 166 -2.19 -5.07 10.66
N ALA A 167 -2.51 -4.31 9.60
CA ALA A 167 -1.93 -2.99 9.38
C ALA A 167 -2.34 -2.01 10.48
N LEU A 168 -3.62 -1.96 10.85
CA LEU A 168 -4.11 -1.12 11.95
C LEU A 168 -3.50 -1.53 13.31
N PHE A 169 -3.33 -2.83 13.54
CA PHE A 169 -2.65 -3.35 14.72
C PHE A 169 -1.19 -2.90 14.79
N ALA A 170 -0.42 -3.07 13.70
CA ALA A 170 0.98 -2.65 13.63
C ALA A 170 1.12 -1.11 13.76
N LEU A 171 0.22 -0.34 13.15
CA LEU A 171 0.17 1.12 13.30
C LEU A 171 -0.08 1.53 14.76
N SER A 172 -0.99 0.84 15.44
CA SER A 172 -1.31 1.09 16.85
C SER A 172 -0.12 0.79 17.75
N LEU A 173 0.56 -0.34 17.54
CA LEU A 173 1.79 -0.68 18.25
C LEU A 173 2.89 0.37 18.02
N SER A 174 3.10 0.78 16.76
CA SER A 174 4.07 1.81 16.40
C SER A 174 3.78 3.14 17.11
N ALA A 175 2.51 3.55 17.17
CA ALA A 175 2.10 4.76 17.89
C ALA A 175 2.37 4.66 19.40
N ILE A 176 2.11 3.50 20.02
CA ILE A 176 2.40 3.26 21.44
C ILE A 176 3.91 3.34 21.71
N PHE A 177 4.73 2.63 20.93
CA PHE A 177 6.18 2.61 21.11
C PHE A 177 6.80 3.98 20.85
N ARG A 178 6.37 4.69 19.81
CA ARG A 178 6.80 6.07 19.57
C ARG A 178 6.53 6.96 20.79
N LYS A 179 5.31 6.94 21.32
CA LYS A 179 4.95 7.78 22.47
C LYS A 179 5.77 7.40 23.71
N ARG A 180 5.93 6.10 24.00
CA ARG A 180 6.68 5.64 25.16
C ARG A 180 8.17 5.94 25.04
N TRP A 181 8.80 5.51 23.96
CA TRP A 181 10.25 5.59 23.80
C TRP A 181 10.73 7.00 23.45
N THR A 182 10.05 7.71 22.55
CA THR A 182 10.51 9.03 22.10
C THR A 182 10.05 10.15 23.03
N ASP A 183 8.76 10.18 23.40
CA ASP A 183 8.21 11.33 24.12
C ASP A 183 8.39 11.22 25.65
N ILE A 184 8.28 10.01 26.21
CA ILE A 184 8.35 9.78 27.67
C ILE A 184 9.77 9.40 28.10
N GLU A 185 10.31 8.30 27.56
CA GLU A 185 11.60 7.74 27.98
C GLU A 185 12.78 8.45 27.30
N LYS A 186 12.54 9.19 26.20
CA LYS A 186 13.55 9.90 25.40
C LYS A 186 14.73 9.00 25.02
N VAL A 187 14.44 7.76 24.67
CA VAL A 187 15.44 6.79 24.21
C VAL A 187 16.19 7.41 23.03
N PRO A 188 17.51 7.64 23.16
CA PRO A 188 18.28 8.24 22.09
C PRO A 188 18.33 7.29 20.91
N PHE A 189 18.17 7.84 19.71
CA PHE A 189 18.30 7.04 18.52
C PHE A 189 19.77 6.61 18.35
N PRO A 190 20.08 5.34 18.08
CA PRO A 190 21.47 4.87 17.96
C PRO A 190 22.30 5.73 17.01
N GLN A 191 21.71 6.13 15.87
CA GLN A 191 22.36 7.01 14.88
C GLN A 191 22.68 8.43 15.40
N THR A 192 22.05 8.89 16.47
CA THR A 192 22.31 10.20 17.11
C THR A 192 23.34 10.13 18.23
N MET A 193 23.73 8.93 18.67
CA MET A 193 24.70 8.74 19.75
C MET A 193 26.15 8.64 19.25
N VAL A 194 26.35 8.41 17.95
CA VAL A 194 27.67 8.19 17.33
C VAL A 194 28.16 9.44 16.56
N ALA A 195 27.39 10.54 16.58
CA ALA A 195 27.70 11.79 15.89
C ALA A 195 28.20 12.88 16.85
#